data_AF-A0A170X060-F1
#
_entry.id   AF-A0A170X060-F1
#
_cell.length_a   1.000
_cell.length_b   1.000
_cell.length_c   1.000
_cell.angle_alpha   90.00
_cell.angle_beta   90.00
_cell.angle_gamma   90.00
#
_symmetry.space_group_name_H-M   'P 1'
#
loop_
_entity.id
_entity.type
_entity.pdbx_description
1 polymer ?
#
loop_
_entity_poly.entity_id
_entity_poly.type
_entity_poly.pdbx_seq_one_letter_code
_entity_poly.pdbx_strand_id
1 'polypeptide(L)'
;MFKIQIVLILFLHFCCGEECWDSYVPNNVLGNCLKYVAKTYPNLASVFEVGKSTRGLSIWGIQLTENITGPQDLKPSVKLVANLHGDETVGRELLSNLTRYLVNNYGSNQRITKLLNSTRIFIVPSLNPDGFAVSQEGKCESFDNFVG
;
A
#
# COMPACT_ATOMS: atom_id res chain seq x y z
N MET A 1 -31.16 29.78 30.72
CA MET A 1 -31.08 28.33 31.02
C MET A 1 -30.64 27.62 29.74
N PHE A 2 -29.32 27.48 29.54
CA PHE A 2 -28.74 26.93 28.31
C PHE A 2 -28.80 25.40 28.36
N LYS A 3 -29.56 24.77 27.46
CA LYS A 3 -29.47 23.34 27.22
C LYS A 3 -28.33 23.11 26.23
N ILE A 4 -27.22 22.59 26.75
CA ILE A 4 -26.10 22.07 25.98
C ILE A 4 -26.56 20.75 25.37
N GLN A 5 -26.75 20.75 24.06
CA GLN A 5 -27.01 19.52 23.30
C GLN A 5 -25.64 18.93 22.96
N ILE A 6 -25.19 17.99 23.79
CA ILE A 6 -24.00 17.18 23.54
C ILE A 6 -24.30 16.36 22.29
N VAL A 7 -23.80 16.84 21.15
CA VAL A 7 -23.71 16.09 19.91
C VAL A 7 -22.62 15.03 20.15
N LEU A 8 -23.06 13.85 20.58
CA LEU A 8 -22.23 12.65 20.60
C LEU A 8 -22.05 12.20 19.14
N ILE A 9 -21.15 12.87 18.41
CA ILE A 9 -20.55 12.27 17.22
C ILE A 9 -19.66 11.16 17.76
N LEU A 10 -20.25 9.97 17.91
CA LEU A 10 -19.47 8.74 17.79
C LEU A 10 -18.86 8.81 16.39
N PHE A 11 -17.59 9.18 16.32
CA PHE A 11 -16.77 8.95 15.14
C PHE A 11 -16.77 7.43 14.92
N LEU A 12 -17.72 6.94 14.14
CA LEU A 12 -17.57 5.70 13.39
C LEU A 12 -16.50 5.97 12.31
N HIS A 13 -15.24 6.09 12.76
CA HIS A 13 -14.05 6.10 11.91
C HIS A 13 -13.51 4.66 11.69
N PHE A 14 -14.20 3.66 12.24
CA PHE A 14 -14.02 2.27 11.88
C PHE A 14 -14.65 2.00 10.51
N CYS A 15 -13.90 2.25 9.43
CA CYS A 15 -14.26 1.65 8.14
C CYS A 15 -13.09 1.29 7.21
N CYS A 16 -11.83 1.64 7.51
CA CYS A 16 -10.69 1.14 6.69
C CYS A 16 -9.27 1.52 7.17
N GLY A 17 -9.10 2.33 8.22
CA GLY A 17 -7.82 3.00 8.47
C GLY A 17 -6.78 2.19 9.24
N GLU A 18 -7.17 1.54 10.34
CA GLU A 18 -6.23 0.98 11.31
C GLU A 18 -5.77 -0.45 10.95
N GLU A 19 -6.64 -1.30 10.39
CA GLU A 19 -6.32 -2.72 10.12
C GLU A 19 -5.31 -2.95 8.97
N CYS A 20 -4.91 -1.90 8.26
CA CYS A 20 -4.16 -2.03 7.00
C CYS A 20 -2.65 -2.18 7.15
N TRP A 21 -2.07 -1.94 8.33
CA TRP A 21 -0.63 -1.69 8.46
C TRP A 21 0.06 -2.33 9.68
N ASP A 22 -0.70 -3.01 10.55
CA ASP A 22 -0.19 -3.54 11.81
C ASP A 22 0.02 -5.07 11.80
N SER A 23 -0.20 -5.74 10.66
CA SER A 23 -0.04 -7.19 10.51
C SER A 23 0.18 -7.64 9.07
N TYR A 24 0.59 -8.89 8.88
CA TYR A 24 0.65 -9.53 7.56
C TYR A 24 -0.75 -9.81 7.02
N VAL A 25 -1.29 -8.87 6.23
CA VAL A 25 -2.67 -8.96 5.74
C VAL A 25 -2.80 -9.81 4.46
N PRO A 26 -3.93 -10.54 4.28
CA PRO A 26 -4.24 -11.24 3.03
C PRO A 26 -4.27 -10.32 1.79
N ASN A 27 -4.05 -10.88 0.60
CA ASN A 27 -3.89 -10.09 -0.64
C ASN A 27 -5.12 -9.22 -1.01
N ASN A 28 -6.33 -9.67 -0.70
CA ASN A 28 -7.55 -8.88 -0.90
C ASN A 28 -7.58 -7.65 0.04
N VAL A 29 -7.16 -7.83 1.29
CA VAL A 29 -7.07 -6.74 2.28
C VAL A 29 -5.98 -5.76 1.86
N LEU A 30 -4.79 -6.25 1.48
CA LEU A 30 -3.72 -5.41 0.92
C LEU A 30 -4.23 -4.52 -0.24
N GLY A 31 -4.95 -5.11 -1.19
CA GLY A 31 -5.57 -4.38 -2.29
C GLY A 31 -6.56 -3.30 -1.83
N ASN A 32 -7.37 -3.59 -0.81
CA ASN A 32 -8.30 -2.62 -0.22
C ASN A 32 -7.56 -1.47 0.49
N CYS A 33 -6.46 -1.77 1.17
CA CYS A 33 -5.62 -0.77 1.84
C CYS A 33 -4.99 0.21 0.85
N LEU A 34 -4.47 -0.29 -0.27
CA LEU A 34 -3.95 0.56 -1.33
C LEU A 34 -5.07 1.42 -1.94
N LYS A 35 -6.26 0.84 -2.19
CA LYS A 35 -7.41 1.59 -2.73
C LYS A 35 -7.89 2.67 -1.76
N TYR A 36 -7.85 2.39 -0.45
CA TYR A 36 -8.13 3.38 0.57
C TYR A 36 -7.14 4.54 0.51
N VAL A 37 -5.84 4.27 0.35
CA VAL A 37 -4.82 5.32 0.17
C VAL A 37 -5.11 6.18 -1.06
N ALA A 38 -5.39 5.59 -2.22
CA ALA A 38 -5.73 6.35 -3.42
C ALA A 38 -7.02 7.17 -3.27
N LYS A 39 -8.02 6.66 -2.54
CA LYS A 39 -9.25 7.39 -2.24
C LYS A 39 -8.99 8.58 -1.31
N THR A 40 -8.14 8.41 -0.31
CA THR A 40 -7.80 9.46 0.67
C THR A 40 -6.87 10.52 0.09
N TYR A 41 -5.96 10.15 -0.82
CA TYR A 41 -4.97 11.03 -1.43
C TYR A 41 -5.09 11.06 -2.97
N PRO A 42 -6.23 11.49 -3.53
CA PRO A 42 -6.54 11.34 -4.96
C PRO A 42 -5.62 12.14 -5.89
N ASN A 43 -4.91 13.16 -5.38
CA ASN A 43 -3.94 13.94 -6.16
C ASN A 43 -2.52 13.38 -6.12
N LEU A 44 -2.26 12.43 -5.22
CA LEU A 44 -0.92 11.87 -4.97
C LEU A 44 -0.82 10.39 -5.30
N ALA A 45 -1.91 9.65 -5.23
CA ALA A 45 -1.91 8.20 -5.26
C ALA A 45 -2.94 7.64 -6.26
N SER A 46 -2.50 6.68 -7.07
CA SER A 46 -3.38 5.90 -7.95
C SER A 46 -3.05 4.42 -7.86
N VAL A 47 -4.06 3.60 -7.62
CA VAL A 47 -3.92 2.14 -7.59
C VAL A 47 -4.15 1.56 -8.97
N PHE A 48 -3.35 0.56 -9.32
CA PHE A 48 -3.47 -0.18 -10.55
C PHE A 48 -3.28 -1.68 -10.29
N GLU A 49 -3.79 -2.48 -11.22
CA GLU A 49 -3.51 -3.92 -11.27
C GLU A 49 -2.37 -4.14 -12.26
N VAL A 50 -1.27 -4.73 -11.80
CA VAL A 50 -0.14 -5.10 -12.68
C VAL A 50 -0.56 -6.25 -13.59
N GLY A 51 -1.35 -7.17 -13.06
CA GLY A 51 -1.85 -8.37 -13.72
C GLY A 51 -2.46 -9.33 -12.70
N LYS A 52 -2.62 -10.59 -13.11
CA LYS A 52 -3.06 -11.69 -12.24
C LYS A 52 -1.93 -12.70 -12.05
N SER A 53 -1.90 -13.32 -10.88
CA SER A 53 -1.04 -14.46 -10.57
C SER A 53 -1.52 -15.74 -11.26
N THR A 54 -0.80 -16.85 -11.11
CA THR A 54 -1.16 -18.13 -11.76
C THR A 54 -2.48 -18.70 -11.23
N ARG A 55 -2.84 -18.44 -9.97
CA ARG A 55 -4.17 -18.78 -9.42
C ARG A 55 -5.20 -17.64 -9.52
N GLY A 56 -4.93 -16.61 -10.32
CA GLY A 56 -5.88 -15.55 -10.62
C GLY A 56 -5.98 -14.45 -9.55
N LEU A 57 -5.08 -14.40 -8.57
CA LEU A 57 -5.04 -13.32 -7.59
C LEU A 57 -4.49 -12.04 -8.23
N SER A 58 -5.13 -10.90 -7.96
CA SER A 58 -4.64 -9.59 -8.42
C SER A 58 -3.25 -9.29 -7.85
N ILE A 59 -2.34 -8.84 -8.71
CA ILE A 59 -1.06 -8.26 -8.31
C ILE A 59 -1.28 -6.74 -8.24
N TRP A 60 -1.39 -6.22 -7.01
CA TRP A 60 -1.68 -4.81 -6.77
C TRP A 60 -0.43 -3.95 -6.82
N GLY A 61 -0.54 -2.78 -7.45
CA GLY A 61 0.47 -1.74 -7.42
C GLY A 61 -0.16 -0.37 -7.08
N ILE A 62 0.66 0.53 -6.55
CA ILE A 62 0.28 1.92 -6.32
C ILE A 62 1.34 2.86 -6.87
N GLN A 63 0.89 3.88 -7.60
CA GLN A 63 1.72 4.97 -8.10
C GLN A 63 1.59 6.15 -7.16
N LEU A 64 2.72 6.72 -6.76
CA LEU A 64 2.83 7.89 -5.88
C LEU A 64 3.62 9.00 -6.60
N THR A 65 3.01 10.16 -6.77
CA THR A 65 3.66 11.36 -7.34
C THR A 65 2.77 12.57 -7.09
N GLU A 66 3.35 13.76 -6.98
CA GLU A 66 2.61 14.99 -7.16
C GLU A 66 2.02 15.06 -8.59
N ASN A 67 0.78 15.54 -8.69
CA ASN A 67 -0.02 15.66 -9.91
C ASN A 67 -0.19 14.33 -10.67
N ILE A 68 -0.88 13.37 -10.05
CA ILE A 68 -1.08 12.01 -10.57
C ILE A 68 -1.75 11.95 -11.95
N THR A 69 -2.62 12.91 -12.29
CA THR A 69 -3.30 13.04 -13.60
C THR A 69 -2.59 13.98 -14.58
N GLY A 70 -1.45 14.53 -14.18
CA GLY A 70 -0.71 15.51 -14.97
C GLY A 70 -0.12 14.92 -16.25
N PRO A 71 0.29 15.77 -17.20
CA PRO A 71 1.00 15.34 -18.39
C PRO A 71 2.28 14.59 -18.01
N GLN A 72 2.79 13.77 -18.94
CA GLN A 72 4.06 13.09 -18.79
C GLN A 72 5.21 14.10 -18.83
N ASP A 73 5.53 14.66 -17.66
CA ASP A 73 6.70 15.49 -17.43
C ASP A 73 7.99 14.64 -17.36
N LEU A 74 9.12 15.33 -17.20
CA LEU A 74 10.46 14.73 -17.10
C LEU A 74 10.78 14.13 -15.71
N LYS A 75 9.80 13.95 -14.82
CA LYS A 75 10.03 13.29 -13.52
C LYS A 75 10.48 11.84 -13.77
N PRO A 76 11.64 11.40 -13.26
CA PRO A 76 12.06 10.01 -13.35
C PRO A 76 11.06 9.08 -12.66
N SER A 77 10.94 7.87 -13.19
CA SER A 77 10.13 6.80 -12.63
C SER A 77 11.00 5.79 -11.88
N VAL A 78 10.63 5.48 -10.65
CA VAL A 78 11.28 4.47 -9.80
C VAL A 78 10.27 3.39 -9.45
N LYS A 79 10.67 2.13 -9.52
CA LYS A 79 9.84 0.99 -9.13
C LYS A 79 10.46 0.26 -7.94
N LEU A 80 9.65 0.01 -6.92
CA LEU A 80 9.99 -0.83 -5.78
C LEU A 80 9.06 -2.05 -5.79
N VAL A 81 9.64 -3.24 -5.69
CA VAL A 81 8.92 -4.52 -5.74
C VAL A 81 9.42 -5.40 -4.62
N ALA A 82 8.51 -6.14 -3.98
CA ALA A 82 8.85 -7.09 -2.94
C ALA A 82 8.02 -8.38 -3.05
N ASN A 83 8.40 -9.36 -2.22
CA ASN A 83 7.69 -10.63 -2.04
C ASN A 83 7.51 -11.34 -3.40
N LEU A 84 8.66 -11.49 -4.09
CA LEU A 84 8.80 -12.31 -5.31
C LEU A 84 8.75 -13.79 -4.93
N HIS A 85 9.48 -14.17 -3.87
CA HIS A 85 9.23 -15.38 -3.10
C HIS A 85 8.14 -15.07 -2.06
N GLY A 86 7.10 -15.89 -2.02
CA GLY A 86 5.91 -15.66 -1.22
C GLY A 86 6.14 -15.65 0.30
N ASP A 87 7.15 -16.38 0.76
CA ASP A 87 7.54 -16.54 2.16
C ASP A 87 8.58 -15.50 2.63
N GLU A 88 9.17 -14.72 1.72
CA GLU A 88 10.01 -13.57 2.03
C GLU A 88 9.15 -12.30 2.27
N THR A 89 8.45 -12.28 3.41
CA THR A 89 7.33 -11.34 3.64
C THR A 89 7.73 -9.94 4.13
N VAL A 90 8.94 -9.76 4.68
CA VAL A 90 9.35 -8.46 5.27
C VAL A 90 9.29 -7.33 4.25
N GLY A 91 9.73 -7.58 3.01
CA GLY A 91 9.69 -6.57 1.95
C GLY A 91 8.26 -6.12 1.61
N ARG A 92 7.28 -7.02 1.69
CA ARG A 92 5.86 -6.70 1.46
C ARG A 92 5.37 -5.66 2.46
N GLU A 93 5.62 -5.89 3.74
CA GLU A 93 5.19 -4.98 4.80
C GLU A 93 5.97 -3.67 4.81
N LEU A 94 7.27 -3.69 4.47
CA LEU A 94 8.06 -2.48 4.31
C LEU A 94 7.52 -1.59 3.19
N LEU A 95 7.18 -2.17 2.03
CA LEU A 95 6.64 -1.39 0.90
C LEU A 95 5.20 -0.92 1.16
N SER A 96 4.41 -1.74 1.86
CA SER A 96 3.10 -1.36 2.39
C SER A 96 3.23 -0.13 3.29
N ASN A 97 4.04 -0.21 4.35
CA ASN A 97 4.27 0.88 5.29
C ASN A 97 4.93 2.11 4.65
N LEU A 98 5.84 1.93 3.68
CA LEU A 98 6.45 3.02 2.94
C LEU A 98 5.38 3.82 2.18
N THR A 99 4.39 3.15 1.58
CA THR A 99 3.26 3.81 0.91
C THR A 99 2.55 4.74 1.89
N ARG A 100 2.16 4.24 3.06
CA ARG A 100 1.51 5.03 4.12
C ARG A 100 2.40 6.18 4.59
N TYR A 101 3.68 5.91 4.83
CA TYR A 101 4.64 6.91 5.29
C TYR A 101 4.78 8.08 4.31
N LEU A 102 4.89 7.78 3.01
CA LEU A 102 5.04 8.80 1.98
C LEU A 102 3.81 9.70 1.87
N VAL A 103 2.59 9.12 1.84
CA VAL A 103 1.36 9.93 1.70
C VAL A 103 1.04 10.74 2.96
N ASN A 104 1.27 10.19 4.15
CA ASN A 104 0.98 10.88 5.42
C ASN A 104 1.92 12.05 5.72
N ASN A 105 3.12 12.03 5.15
CA ASN A 105 4.14 13.05 5.40
C ASN A 105 4.33 14.02 4.23
N TYR A 106 3.57 13.87 3.15
CA TYR A 106 3.58 14.84 2.06
C TYR A 106 2.98 16.17 2.53
N GLY A 107 3.66 17.28 2.24
CA GLY A 107 3.28 18.62 2.68
C GLY A 107 3.84 19.02 4.04
N SER A 108 4.04 18.06 4.97
CA SER A 108 4.60 18.33 6.31
C SER A 108 6.11 18.08 6.38
N ASN A 109 6.62 17.06 5.69
CA ASN A 109 8.04 16.73 5.65
C ASN A 109 8.67 17.20 4.33
N GLN A 110 9.57 18.17 4.40
CA GLN A 110 10.19 18.77 3.20
C GLN A 110 10.92 17.74 2.31
N ARG A 111 11.56 16.72 2.90
CA ARG A 111 12.26 15.67 2.13
C ARG A 111 11.26 14.84 1.31
N ILE A 112 10.15 14.45 1.92
CA ILE A 112 9.12 13.61 1.28
C ILE A 112 8.35 14.42 0.24
N THR A 113 7.99 15.66 0.55
CA THR A 113 7.39 16.58 -0.41
C THR A 113 8.29 16.74 -1.64
N LYS A 114 9.58 17.00 -1.44
CA LYS A 114 10.54 17.12 -2.56
C LYS A 114 10.60 15.82 -3.38
N LEU A 115 10.66 14.66 -2.70
CA LEU A 115 10.71 13.35 -3.36
C LEU A 115 9.50 13.12 -4.28
N LEU A 116 8.27 13.30 -3.77
CA LEU A 116 7.05 13.08 -4.57
C LEU A 116 6.83 14.19 -5.62
N ASN A 117 7.37 15.39 -5.40
CA ASN A 117 7.36 16.46 -6.42
C ASN A 117 8.28 16.16 -7.59
N SER A 118 9.39 15.45 -7.38
CA SER A 118 10.40 15.22 -8.41
C SER A 118 10.38 13.82 -9.03
N THR A 119 9.58 12.88 -8.51
CA THR A 119 9.72 11.47 -8.86
C THR A 119 8.36 10.77 -8.90
N ARG A 120 8.17 9.89 -9.89
CA ARG A 120 7.06 8.94 -9.93
C ARG A 120 7.49 7.63 -9.31
N ILE A 121 6.92 7.28 -8.17
CA ILE A 121 7.26 6.04 -7.45
C ILE A 121 6.14 5.03 -7.69
N PHE A 122 6.50 3.85 -8.19
CA PHE A 122 5.62 2.71 -8.34
C PHE A 122 5.98 1.66 -7.31
N ILE A 123 5.02 1.29 -6.46
CA ILE A 123 5.23 0.30 -5.40
C ILE A 123 4.35 -0.91 -5.68
N VAL A 124 4.97 -2.09 -5.70
CA VAL A 124 4.29 -3.39 -5.82
C VAL A 124 4.67 -4.22 -4.58
N PRO A 125 3.86 -4.20 -3.51
CA PRO A 125 4.23 -4.86 -2.25
C PRO A 125 4.34 -6.38 -2.36
N SER A 126 3.53 -7.00 -3.23
CA SER A 126 3.48 -8.45 -3.40
C SER A 126 3.44 -8.82 -4.86
N LEU A 127 4.58 -9.23 -5.43
CA LEU A 127 4.61 -9.74 -6.80
C LEU A 127 4.09 -11.17 -6.90
N ASN A 128 4.22 -11.95 -5.82
CA ASN A 128 3.78 -13.34 -5.75
C ASN A 128 2.74 -13.54 -4.63
N PRO A 129 1.49 -13.06 -4.85
CA PRO A 129 0.43 -13.23 -3.86
C PRO A 129 0.02 -14.70 -3.68
N ASP A 130 0.35 -15.57 -4.64
CA ASP A 130 0.05 -16.98 -4.54
C ASP A 130 0.90 -17.70 -3.50
N GLY A 131 2.22 -17.51 -3.59
CA GLY A 131 3.17 -17.99 -2.60
C GLY A 131 2.89 -17.46 -1.22
N PHE A 132 2.63 -16.15 -1.11
CA PHE A 132 2.31 -15.53 0.18
C PHE A 132 1.11 -16.21 0.85
N ALA A 133 0.05 -16.52 0.09
CA ALA A 133 -1.15 -17.15 0.64
C ALA A 133 -0.95 -18.60 1.11
N VAL A 134 0.14 -19.27 0.71
CA VAL A 134 0.51 -20.62 1.19
C VAL A 134 1.71 -20.61 2.13
N SER A 135 2.27 -19.44 2.42
CA SER A 135 3.36 -19.25 3.38
C SER A 135 2.83 -19.29 4.81
N GLN A 136 3.70 -19.56 5.78
CA GLN A 136 3.35 -19.61 7.20
C GLN A 136 4.13 -18.57 7.99
N GLU A 137 3.42 -17.68 8.66
CA GLU A 137 4.02 -16.71 9.56
C GLU A 137 4.80 -17.40 10.71
N GLY A 138 5.94 -16.82 11.07
CA GLY A 138 6.83 -17.38 12.11
C GLY A 138 7.81 -18.44 11.60
N LYS A 139 7.75 -18.80 10.32
CA LYS A 139 8.78 -19.64 9.67
C LYS A 139 9.90 -18.78 9.10
N CYS A 140 11.14 -19.06 9.53
CA CYS A 140 12.33 -18.41 8.98
C CYS A 140 12.86 -19.10 7.71
N GLU A 141 12.57 -20.39 7.55
CA GLU A 141 12.99 -21.21 6.42
C GLU A 141 11.76 -21.64 5.61
N SER A 142 11.92 -21.75 4.30
CA SER A 142 10.90 -22.30 3.41
C SER A 142 10.57 -23.75 3.76
N PHE A 143 9.36 -24.19 3.43
CA PHE A 143 9.01 -25.61 3.54
C PHE A 143 9.80 -26.47 2.56
N ASP A 144 10.00 -27.74 2.89
CA ASP A 144 10.51 -28.73 1.94
C ASP A 144 9.60 -28.76 0.70
N ASN A 145 10.18 -28.54 -0.47
CA ASN A 145 9.47 -28.41 -1.75
C ASN A 145 8.47 -27.24 -1.79
N PHE A 146 8.77 -26.13 -1.13
CA PHE A 146 7.99 -24.91 -1.30
C PHE A 146 7.93 -24.50 -2.78
N VAL A 147 6.72 -24.42 -3.31
CA VAL A 147 6.43 -23.88 -4.64
C VAL A 147 5.52 -22.67 -4.43
N GLY A 148 6.16 -21.52 -4.32
CA GLY A 148 5.53 -20.24 -4.03
C GLY A 148 6.56 -19.14 -4.02
#